data_AF-A0A377CBW0-F1
#
_entry.id   AF-A0A377CBW0-F1
#
_cell.length_a   1.000
_cell.length_b   1.000
_cell.length_c   1.000
_cell.angle_alpha   90.00
_cell.angle_beta   90.00
_cell.angle_gamma   90.00
#
_symmetry.space_group_name_H-M   'P 1'
#
loop_
_entity.id
_entity.type
_entity.pdbx_description
1 polymer ?
#
loop_
_entity_poly.entity_id
_entity_poly.type
_entity_poly.pdbx_seq_one_letter_code
_entity_poly.pdbx_strand_id
1 'polypeptide(L)'
;MTPPKSIGFPVSQSIDELMEACRDVIRKNNLTSAYIRPLIFVGDVGMGVNPPAGYSTDVIIAAFRGERIWAQKRWSRGSMRWFPPGTRSTKHHPDGGKAGGNYLSSLLVGSEARRHGYQEGIALDVNGYISEGAGENLFEVKDGVLFTPPFTSSALPGITRDAIIKLAKELGIEVREQVLSRESLYLADEVFMSGTAAEITPVRSVDGIQVGEGRCGPVTKRIQQAFFGLFTGETEDKWGWLDQVNQ
;
A
#
# COMPACT_ATOMS: atom_id res chain seq x y z
N MET A 1 -8.22 11.19 3.74
CA MET A 1 -9.06 10.05 3.31
C MET A 1 -10.24 9.99 4.26
N THR A 2 -11.46 10.24 3.80
CA THR A 2 -12.66 10.06 4.64
C THR A 2 -12.70 8.58 5.06
N PRO A 3 -12.96 8.22 6.33
CA PRO A 3 -13.24 6.84 6.67
C PRO A 3 -14.33 6.33 5.71
N PRO A 4 -14.29 5.06 5.27
CA PRO A 4 -15.20 4.60 4.26
C PRO A 4 -16.64 4.77 4.79
N LYS A 5 -17.33 5.81 4.31
CA LYS A 5 -18.78 5.99 4.51
C LYS A 5 -19.54 4.73 4.05
N SER A 6 -18.89 3.91 3.22
CA SER A 6 -19.38 2.65 2.65
C SER A 6 -19.68 1.53 3.64
N ILE A 7 -19.01 1.48 4.80
CA ILE A 7 -19.30 0.45 5.82
C ILE A 7 -20.39 0.95 6.80
N GLY A 8 -20.70 2.24 6.79
CA GLY A 8 -21.76 2.82 7.62
C GLY A 8 -21.43 2.88 9.12
N PHE A 9 -20.16 2.84 9.49
CA PHE A 9 -19.73 2.99 10.89
C PHE A 9 -19.88 4.45 11.36
N PRO A 10 -20.57 4.71 12.49
CA PRO A 10 -20.64 6.02 13.09
C PRO A 10 -19.28 6.38 13.71
N VAL A 11 -18.69 7.48 13.26
CA VAL A 11 -17.43 8.01 13.79
C VAL A 11 -17.73 9.38 14.37
N SER A 12 -17.52 9.54 15.68
CA SER A 12 -17.78 10.79 16.37
C SER A 12 -16.67 11.82 16.18
N GLN A 13 -15.44 11.37 15.96
CA GLN A 13 -14.27 12.22 15.81
C GLN A 13 -14.21 12.81 14.39
N SER A 14 -13.90 14.11 14.31
CA SER A 14 -13.57 14.76 13.04
C SER A 14 -12.19 14.35 12.52
N ILE A 15 -11.90 14.67 11.26
CA ILE A 15 -10.56 14.42 10.67
C ILE A 15 -9.49 15.18 11.46
N ASP A 16 -9.75 16.43 11.84
CA ASP A 16 -8.80 17.28 12.56
C ASP A 16 -8.51 16.74 13.97
N GLU A 17 -9.55 16.25 14.66
CA GLU A 17 -9.41 15.59 15.96
C GLU A 17 -8.56 14.31 15.87
N LEU A 18 -8.78 13.49 14.83
CA LEU A 18 -7.97 12.28 14.60
C LEU A 18 -6.52 12.60 14.24
N MET A 19 -6.30 13.64 13.43
CA MET A 19 -4.95 14.11 13.09
C MET A 19 -4.22 14.64 14.33
N GLU A 20 -4.88 15.42 15.17
CA GLU A 20 -4.29 15.89 16.42
C GLU A 20 -3.98 14.74 17.38
N ALA A 21 -4.90 13.78 17.52
CA ALA A 21 -4.65 12.59 18.33
C ALA A 21 -3.47 11.74 17.80
N CYS A 22 -3.27 11.71 16.46
CA CYS A 22 -2.08 11.08 15.86
C CYS A 22 -0.79 11.83 16.24
N ARG A 23 -0.76 13.16 16.19
CA ARG A 23 0.42 13.95 16.61
C ARG A 23 0.68 13.80 18.11
N ASP A 24 -0.36 13.84 18.93
CA ASP A 24 -0.26 13.70 20.38
C ASP A 24 0.31 12.33 20.80
N VAL A 25 -0.13 11.22 20.20
CA VAL A 25 0.42 9.89 20.54
C VAL A 25 1.90 9.76 20.17
N ILE A 26 2.36 10.41 19.09
CA ILE A 26 3.78 10.44 18.71
C ILE A 26 4.59 11.21 19.76
N ARG A 27 4.13 12.41 20.14
CA ARG A 27 4.79 13.26 21.14
C ARG A 27 4.85 12.59 22.51
N LYS A 28 3.73 12.06 23.01
CA LYS A 28 3.65 11.36 24.30
C LYS A 28 4.58 10.17 24.42
N ASN A 29 4.90 9.52 23.29
CA ASN A 29 5.83 8.39 23.26
C ASN A 29 7.28 8.79 22.89
N ASN A 30 7.59 10.09 22.77
CA ASN A 30 8.90 10.62 22.38
C ASN A 30 9.43 9.98 21.09
N LEU A 31 8.56 9.79 20.11
CA LEU A 31 8.90 9.16 18.84
C LEU A 31 9.25 10.22 17.79
N THR A 32 10.43 10.10 17.18
CA THR A 32 10.85 10.95 16.05
C THR A 32 10.70 10.26 14.69
N SER A 33 10.48 8.95 14.70
CA SER A 33 10.13 8.13 13.54
C SER A 33 9.29 6.95 14.01
N ALA A 34 8.09 6.81 13.46
CA ALA A 34 7.12 5.82 13.89
C ALA A 34 6.24 5.36 12.74
N TYR A 35 5.70 4.16 12.88
CA TYR A 35 4.51 3.73 12.17
C TYR A 35 3.29 3.96 13.07
N ILE A 36 2.23 4.54 12.50
CA ILE A 36 0.98 4.84 13.21
C ILE A 36 -0.11 3.91 12.70
N ARG A 37 -0.90 3.35 13.61
CA ARG A 37 -2.05 2.49 13.33
C ARG A 37 -3.32 3.07 13.96
N PRO A 38 -4.03 3.98 13.27
CA PRO A 38 -5.41 4.26 13.58
C PRO A 38 -6.27 3.02 13.28
N LEU A 39 -7.20 2.68 14.17
CA LEU A 39 -8.18 1.62 13.98
C LEU A 39 -9.51 2.06 14.57
N ILE A 40 -10.56 1.95 13.75
CA ILE A 40 -11.95 2.17 14.15
C ILE A 40 -12.64 0.81 14.08
N PHE A 41 -13.31 0.38 15.15
CA PHE A 41 -13.96 -0.92 15.22
C PHE A 41 -15.26 -0.88 16.02
N VAL A 42 -16.13 -1.85 15.75
CA VAL A 42 -17.35 -2.07 16.54
C VAL A 42 -16.96 -2.84 17.80
N GLY A 43 -17.24 -2.25 18.97
CA GLY A 43 -16.88 -2.79 20.27
C GLY A 43 -17.88 -3.80 20.82
N ASP A 44 -18.03 -3.79 22.15
CA ASP A 44 -18.95 -4.66 22.87
C ASP A 44 -20.40 -4.15 22.78
N VAL A 45 -21.07 -4.50 21.67
CA VAL A 45 -22.44 -4.05 21.36
C VAL A 45 -23.43 -5.21 21.15
N GLY A 46 -23.05 -6.41 21.57
CA GLY A 46 -23.80 -7.66 21.39
C GLY A 46 -23.27 -8.55 20.26
N MET A 47 -23.86 -9.74 20.11
CA MET A 47 -23.33 -10.82 19.27
C MET A 47 -23.91 -10.89 17.85
N GLY A 48 -24.92 -10.08 17.53
CA GLY A 48 -25.52 -10.04 16.21
C GLY A 48 -24.57 -9.44 15.16
N VAL A 49 -24.60 -9.94 13.93
CA VAL A 49 -23.76 -9.41 12.84
C VAL A 49 -24.08 -7.94 12.52
N ASN A 50 -25.33 -7.54 12.72
CA ASN A 50 -25.78 -6.16 12.59
C ASN A 50 -25.77 -5.51 13.98
N PRO A 51 -24.96 -4.46 14.19
CA PRO A 51 -24.97 -3.72 15.44
C PRO A 51 -26.36 -3.13 15.75
N PRO A 52 -26.74 -3.00 17.03
CA PRO A 52 -28.01 -2.36 17.40
C PRO A 52 -28.04 -0.90 16.93
N ALA A 53 -29.22 -0.38 16.60
CA ALA A 53 -29.36 1.03 16.24
C ALA A 53 -28.88 1.95 17.37
N GLY A 54 -28.19 3.04 17.02
CA GLY A 54 -27.65 4.00 17.99
C GLY A 54 -26.32 3.60 18.65
N TYR A 55 -25.67 2.52 18.19
CA TYR A 55 -24.32 2.16 18.64
C TYR A 55 -23.27 3.22 18.27
N SER A 56 -22.14 3.20 18.98
CA SER A 56 -20.92 3.95 18.65
C SER A 56 -19.77 3.00 18.30
N THR A 57 -18.73 3.52 17.63
CA THR A 57 -17.49 2.78 17.41
C THR A 57 -16.43 3.14 18.43
N ASP A 58 -15.54 2.19 18.71
CA ASP A 58 -14.30 2.44 19.44
C ASP A 58 -13.20 2.85 18.47
N VAL A 59 -12.37 3.81 18.90
CA VAL A 59 -11.24 4.32 18.12
C VAL A 59 -9.96 4.17 18.93
N ILE A 60 -8.95 3.55 18.32
CA ILE A 60 -7.60 3.49 18.87
C ILE A 60 -6.60 4.11 17.89
N ILE A 61 -5.55 4.72 18.43
CA ILE A 61 -4.41 5.19 17.66
C ILE A 61 -3.15 4.74 18.39
N ALA A 62 -2.42 3.78 17.80
CA ALA A 62 -1.15 3.33 18.32
C ALA A 62 0.00 3.86 17.46
N ALA A 63 1.07 4.33 18.10
CA ALA A 63 2.31 4.68 17.43
C ALA A 63 3.47 3.86 18.01
N PHE A 64 4.29 3.29 17.15
CA PHE A 64 5.44 2.48 17.55
C PHE A 64 6.58 2.67 16.56
N ARG A 65 7.83 2.45 17.00
CA ARG A 65 8.99 2.53 16.11
C ARG A 65 8.80 1.51 14.98
N GLY A 66 8.64 2.02 13.77
CA GLY A 66 8.54 1.20 12.57
C GLY A 66 9.90 0.55 12.30
N GLU A 67 9.90 -0.73 12.00
CA GLU A 67 11.14 -1.44 11.75
C GLU A 67 11.63 -1.16 10.31
N ARG A 68 12.37 -0.07 10.12
CA ARG A 68 13.11 0.24 8.87
C ARG A 68 14.03 -0.91 8.40
N ILE A 69 14.30 -1.85 9.32
CA ILE A 69 15.03 -3.11 9.15
C ILE A 69 14.32 -4.08 8.17
N TRP A 70 12.99 -4.01 8.03
CA TRP A 70 12.23 -4.93 7.17
C TRP A 70 12.38 -4.56 5.70
N ALA A 71 12.37 -3.27 5.37
CA ALA A 71 12.59 -2.75 4.02
C ALA A 71 13.99 -3.09 3.49
N GLN A 72 15.04 -2.90 4.31
CA GLN A 72 16.44 -3.20 3.91
C GLN A 72 16.67 -4.69 3.61
N LYS A 73 16.08 -5.60 4.39
CA LYS A 73 16.21 -7.05 4.11
C LYS A 73 15.40 -7.47 2.87
N ARG A 74 14.23 -6.86 2.63
CA ARG A 74 13.33 -7.15 1.49
C ARG A 74 13.92 -6.72 0.15
N TRP A 75 14.63 -5.58 0.11
CA TRP A 75 15.36 -5.08 -1.07
C TRP A 75 16.39 -6.07 -1.63
N SER A 76 16.95 -6.96 -0.81
CA SER A 76 18.00 -7.89 -1.24
C SER A 76 17.51 -9.15 -1.94
N ARG A 77 16.20 -9.50 -1.84
CA ARG A 77 15.70 -10.80 -2.30
C ARG A 77 14.49 -10.80 -3.25
N GLY A 78 13.76 -9.69 -3.34
CA GLY A 78 12.59 -9.38 -4.21
C GLY A 78 12.13 -10.42 -5.24
N SER A 79 11.79 -11.62 -4.77
CA SER A 79 11.17 -12.69 -5.54
C SER A 79 9.72 -12.76 -5.14
N MET A 80 8.86 -12.82 -6.15
CA MET A 80 7.42 -12.77 -5.99
C MET A 80 6.76 -13.99 -6.61
N ARG A 81 5.66 -14.48 -6.03
CA ARG A 81 4.84 -15.55 -6.63
C ARG A 81 3.46 -15.06 -7.00
N TRP A 82 2.96 -15.45 -8.18
CA TRP A 82 1.56 -15.20 -8.57
C TRP A 82 0.57 -16.17 -7.90
N PHE A 83 -0.69 -15.75 -7.86
CA PHE A 83 -1.80 -16.57 -7.36
C PHE A 83 -2.92 -16.75 -8.39
N PRO A 84 -3.64 -17.88 -8.38
CA PRO A 84 -4.75 -18.11 -9.29
C PRO A 84 -5.82 -17.00 -9.23
N PRO A 85 -6.59 -16.80 -10.32
CA PRO A 85 -7.72 -15.87 -10.35
C PRO A 85 -8.71 -16.11 -9.19
N GLY A 86 -9.29 -15.05 -8.66
CA GLY A 86 -10.27 -15.13 -7.56
C GLY A 86 -9.69 -14.96 -6.15
N THR A 87 -8.36 -14.87 -6.02
CA THR A 87 -7.72 -14.62 -4.73
C THR A 87 -8.03 -13.21 -4.20
N ARG A 88 -8.24 -12.24 -5.10
CA ARG A 88 -8.88 -10.96 -4.81
C ARG A 88 -10.30 -10.99 -5.37
N SER A 89 -11.29 -10.86 -4.49
CA SER A 89 -12.69 -10.78 -4.91
C SER A 89 -12.97 -9.41 -5.55
N THR A 90 -13.99 -9.34 -6.42
CA THR A 90 -14.45 -8.09 -7.06
C THR A 90 -14.86 -6.99 -6.08
N LYS A 91 -15.12 -7.35 -4.82
CA LYS A 91 -15.46 -6.45 -3.72
C LYS A 91 -14.44 -6.53 -2.58
N HIS A 92 -13.19 -6.89 -2.88
CA HIS A 92 -12.15 -7.03 -1.86
C HIS A 92 -11.89 -5.71 -1.11
N HIS A 93 -12.06 -4.58 -1.79
CA HIS A 93 -12.08 -3.24 -1.20
C HIS A 93 -13.42 -2.55 -1.54
N PRO A 94 -14.50 -2.84 -0.79
CA PRO A 94 -15.80 -2.23 -1.08
C PRO A 94 -15.68 -0.70 -0.94
N ASP A 95 -16.00 0.01 -2.02
CA ASP A 95 -15.81 1.45 -2.20
C ASP A 95 -14.39 1.96 -1.88
N GLY A 96 -13.37 1.12 -2.11
CA GLY A 96 -11.98 1.45 -1.82
C GLY A 96 -11.61 1.42 -0.32
N GLY A 97 -12.48 0.87 0.54
CA GLY A 97 -12.28 0.86 1.98
C GLY A 97 -11.20 -0.14 2.45
N LYS A 98 -10.34 0.30 3.38
CA LYS A 98 -9.32 -0.53 4.03
C LYS A 98 -9.85 -1.13 5.34
N ALA A 99 -10.56 -2.25 5.24
CA ALA A 99 -11.19 -2.92 6.38
C ALA A 99 -10.38 -4.12 6.88
N GLY A 100 -10.52 -4.45 8.17
CA GLY A 100 -9.83 -5.59 8.80
C GLY A 100 -10.16 -6.93 8.12
N GLY A 101 -11.43 -7.18 7.80
CA GLY A 101 -11.86 -8.42 7.15
C GLY A 101 -11.21 -8.68 5.78
N ASN A 102 -10.79 -7.63 5.07
CA ASN A 102 -10.13 -7.75 3.77
C ASN A 102 -8.80 -8.52 3.89
N TYR A 103 -8.10 -8.36 5.02
CA TYR A 103 -6.77 -8.93 5.24
C TYR A 103 -6.74 -10.46 5.32
N LEU A 104 -7.89 -11.15 5.37
CA LEU A 104 -7.93 -12.61 5.22
C LEU A 104 -7.39 -13.05 3.85
N SER A 105 -7.74 -12.32 2.78
CA SER A 105 -7.20 -12.60 1.43
C SER A 105 -5.71 -12.21 1.34
N SER A 106 -5.29 -11.09 1.93
CA SER A 106 -3.88 -10.71 2.05
C SER A 106 -3.05 -11.78 2.76
N LEU A 107 -3.59 -12.38 3.83
CA LEU A 107 -2.93 -13.46 4.57
C LEU A 107 -2.71 -14.69 3.68
N LEU A 108 -3.71 -15.10 2.89
CA LEU A 108 -3.58 -16.24 1.99
C LEU A 108 -2.51 -16.01 0.94
N VAL A 109 -2.56 -14.87 0.24
CA VAL A 109 -1.55 -14.46 -0.76
C VAL A 109 -0.16 -14.43 -0.15
N GLY A 110 0.00 -13.71 0.96
CA GLY A 110 1.31 -13.51 1.55
C GLY A 110 1.90 -14.79 2.14
N SER A 111 1.10 -15.59 2.84
CA SER A 111 1.59 -16.80 3.52
C SER A 111 2.00 -17.89 2.55
N GLU A 112 1.26 -18.09 1.45
CA GLU A 112 1.61 -19.09 0.45
C GLU A 112 2.85 -18.72 -0.36
N ALA A 113 3.08 -17.43 -0.67
CA ALA A 113 4.32 -17.02 -1.30
C ALA A 113 5.53 -17.31 -0.40
N ARG A 114 5.42 -16.94 0.89
CA ARG A 114 6.46 -17.20 1.91
C ARG A 114 6.73 -18.68 2.10
N ARG A 115 5.69 -19.54 2.08
CA ARG A 115 5.85 -21.00 2.15
C ARG A 115 6.67 -21.57 0.98
N HIS A 116 6.66 -20.91 -0.17
CA HIS A 116 7.44 -21.31 -1.35
C HIS A 116 8.77 -20.56 -1.48
N GLY A 117 9.24 -19.85 -0.44
CA GLY A 117 10.53 -19.17 -0.42
C GLY A 117 10.55 -17.76 -1.04
N TYR A 118 9.39 -17.25 -1.48
CA TYR A 118 9.25 -15.89 -1.99
C TYR A 118 9.06 -14.88 -0.85
N GLN A 119 9.36 -13.60 -1.10
CA GLN A 119 9.25 -12.57 -0.04
C GLN A 119 7.83 -12.04 0.11
N GLU A 120 7.07 -12.03 -0.98
CA GLU A 120 5.67 -11.62 -1.00
C GLU A 120 4.93 -12.32 -2.15
N GLY A 121 3.60 -12.20 -2.19
CA GLY A 121 2.77 -12.64 -3.32
C GLY A 121 2.17 -11.49 -4.12
N ILE A 122 1.99 -11.69 -5.43
CA ILE A 122 1.14 -10.87 -6.31
C ILE A 122 -0.19 -11.59 -6.50
N ALA A 123 -1.28 -10.88 -6.23
CA ALA A 123 -2.62 -11.38 -6.45
C ALA A 123 -3.17 -10.90 -7.80
N LEU A 124 -3.95 -11.78 -8.43
CA LEU A 124 -4.76 -11.44 -9.60
C LEU A 124 -6.20 -11.15 -9.17
N ASP A 125 -6.89 -10.32 -9.95
CA ASP A 125 -8.33 -10.14 -9.83
C ASP A 125 -9.09 -11.39 -10.31
N VAL A 126 -10.42 -11.35 -10.26
CA VAL A 126 -11.26 -12.49 -10.69
C VAL A 126 -11.18 -12.77 -12.20
N ASN A 127 -10.71 -11.81 -12.99
CA ASN A 127 -10.59 -11.90 -14.44
C ASN A 127 -9.21 -12.41 -14.87
N GLY A 128 -8.29 -12.61 -13.91
CA GLY A 128 -6.92 -13.05 -14.17
C GLY A 128 -5.96 -11.90 -14.52
N TYR A 129 -6.35 -10.65 -14.33
CA TYR A 129 -5.48 -9.49 -14.47
C TYR A 129 -4.77 -9.16 -13.17
N ILE A 130 -3.66 -8.43 -13.26
CA ILE A 130 -2.89 -8.03 -12.09
C ILE A 130 -3.74 -7.10 -11.23
N SER A 131 -3.86 -7.44 -9.94
CA SER A 131 -4.48 -6.60 -8.94
C SER A 131 -3.41 -5.79 -8.22
N GLU A 132 -2.76 -6.40 -7.23
CA GLU A 132 -1.69 -5.81 -6.42
C GLU A 132 -1.00 -6.89 -5.57
N GLY A 133 -0.05 -6.52 -4.71
CA GLY A 133 0.57 -7.42 -3.73
C GLY A 133 -0.37 -7.83 -2.59
N ALA A 134 0.14 -8.56 -1.60
CA ALA A 134 -0.65 -8.91 -0.43
C ALA A 134 -1.06 -7.66 0.39
N GLY A 135 -0.20 -6.65 0.48
CA GLY A 135 -0.46 -5.41 1.23
C GLY A 135 0.08 -4.14 0.56
N GLU A 136 0.45 -4.22 -0.71
CA GLU A 136 1.15 -3.19 -1.48
C GLU A 136 0.54 -3.05 -2.87
N ASN A 137 0.45 -1.83 -3.41
CA ASN A 137 0.16 -1.62 -4.82
C ASN A 137 1.34 -2.05 -5.70
N LEU A 138 1.08 -2.38 -6.96
CA LEU A 138 2.07 -2.85 -7.93
C LEU A 138 2.25 -1.84 -9.07
N PHE A 139 3.50 -1.65 -9.47
CA PHE A 139 3.90 -0.86 -10.64
C PHE A 139 4.82 -1.66 -11.55
N GLU A 140 4.67 -1.44 -12.85
CA GLU A 140 5.56 -1.95 -13.90
C GLU A 140 6.15 -0.77 -14.67
N VAL A 141 7.37 -0.92 -15.15
CA VAL A 141 8.00 0.03 -16.08
C VAL A 141 8.26 -0.70 -17.38
N LYS A 142 7.80 -0.11 -18.48
CA LYS A 142 8.08 -0.62 -19.82
C LYS A 142 8.38 0.52 -20.77
N ASP A 143 9.51 0.45 -21.46
CA ASP A 143 9.97 1.46 -22.44
C ASP A 143 9.97 2.88 -21.85
N GLY A 144 10.34 3.01 -20.57
CA GLY A 144 10.37 4.27 -19.82
C GLY A 144 9.01 4.79 -19.34
N VAL A 145 7.90 4.11 -19.66
CA VAL A 145 6.54 4.45 -19.20
C VAL A 145 6.21 3.68 -17.92
N LEU A 146 5.59 4.36 -16.96
CA LEU A 146 5.15 3.79 -15.69
C LEU A 146 3.70 3.30 -15.79
N PHE A 147 3.46 2.04 -15.47
CA PHE A 147 2.16 1.39 -15.49
C PHE A 147 1.73 0.97 -14.10
N THR A 148 0.43 1.03 -13.82
CA THR A 148 -0.16 0.46 -12.60
C THR A 148 -1.62 0.08 -12.84
N PRO A 149 -2.13 -1.00 -12.21
CA PRO A 149 -3.55 -1.38 -12.33
C PRO A 149 -4.49 -0.28 -11.81
N PRO A 150 -5.67 -0.09 -12.43
CA PRO A 150 -6.72 0.78 -11.90
C PRO A 150 -7.39 0.15 -10.67
N PHE A 151 -8.12 0.94 -9.89
CA PHE A 151 -8.86 0.43 -8.71
C PHE A 151 -9.91 -0.62 -9.08
N THR A 152 -10.43 -0.58 -10.31
CA THR A 152 -11.37 -1.58 -10.84
C THR A 152 -10.74 -2.97 -10.99
N SER A 153 -9.41 -3.10 -10.95
CA SER A 153 -8.68 -4.38 -10.84
C SER A 153 -8.59 -4.88 -9.40
N SER A 154 -9.53 -4.52 -8.52
CA SER A 154 -9.57 -4.91 -7.10
C SER A 154 -8.38 -4.44 -6.25
N ALA A 155 -7.62 -3.45 -6.75
CA ALA A 155 -6.50 -2.83 -6.06
C ALA A 155 -6.98 -1.74 -5.09
N LEU A 156 -6.32 -1.60 -3.94
CA LEU A 156 -6.63 -0.55 -2.99
C LEU A 156 -6.19 0.81 -3.56
N PRO A 157 -6.97 1.90 -3.38
CA PRO A 157 -6.52 3.27 -3.67
C PRO A 157 -5.41 3.73 -2.71
N GLY A 158 -4.20 3.20 -2.86
CA GLY A 158 -3.09 3.47 -1.95
C GLY A 158 -2.59 4.91 -2.03
N ILE A 159 -2.32 5.50 -0.86
CA ILE A 159 -1.80 6.88 -0.77
C ILE A 159 -0.37 6.95 -1.31
N THR A 160 0.47 5.94 -1.05
CA THR A 160 1.82 5.86 -1.61
C THR A 160 1.79 5.74 -3.14
N ARG A 161 0.82 4.98 -3.69
CA ARG A 161 0.59 4.88 -5.14
C ARG A 161 0.24 6.25 -5.73
N ASP A 162 -0.69 6.99 -5.13
CA ASP A 162 -1.05 8.35 -5.57
C ASP A 162 0.16 9.30 -5.53
N ALA A 163 0.94 9.27 -4.47
CA ALA A 163 2.16 10.07 -4.35
C ALA A 163 3.18 9.75 -5.44
N ILE A 164 3.38 8.45 -5.74
CA ILE A 164 4.28 7.99 -6.82
C ILE A 164 3.80 8.49 -8.18
N ILE A 165 2.49 8.41 -8.49
CA ILE A 165 1.94 8.89 -9.75
C ILE A 165 2.18 10.40 -9.92
N LYS A 166 2.01 11.19 -8.85
CA LYS A 166 2.26 12.63 -8.86
C LYS A 166 3.74 12.95 -9.03
N LEU A 167 4.63 12.28 -8.28
CA LEU A 167 6.08 12.42 -8.42
C LEU A 167 6.58 12.01 -9.82
N ALA A 168 6.05 10.92 -10.38
CA ALA A 168 6.40 10.47 -11.71
C ALA A 168 6.07 11.52 -12.78
N LYS A 169 4.89 12.15 -12.69
CA LYS A 169 4.50 13.25 -13.58
C LYS A 169 5.44 14.45 -13.47
N GLU A 170 5.82 14.85 -12.25
CA GLU A 170 6.81 15.93 -12.05
C GLU A 170 8.20 15.57 -12.60
N LEU A 171 8.58 14.29 -12.57
CA LEU A 171 9.82 13.79 -13.14
C LEU A 171 9.78 13.63 -14.67
N GLY A 172 8.67 14.01 -15.33
CA GLY A 172 8.46 13.84 -16.76
C GLY A 172 8.32 12.39 -17.21
N ILE A 173 7.93 11.50 -16.30
CA ILE A 173 7.68 10.08 -16.59
C ILE A 173 6.20 9.94 -16.97
N GLU A 174 5.94 9.37 -18.15
CA GLU A 174 4.57 9.07 -18.56
C GLU A 174 3.97 8.00 -17.64
N VAL A 175 2.73 8.22 -17.20
CA VAL A 175 2.00 7.29 -16.32
C VAL A 175 0.73 6.79 -17.02
N ARG A 176 0.55 5.47 -17.06
CA ARG A 176 -0.64 4.80 -17.60
C ARG A 176 -1.29 3.94 -16.52
N GLU A 177 -2.49 4.35 -16.11
CA GLU A 177 -3.35 3.53 -15.26
C GLU A 177 -4.23 2.65 -16.14
N GLN A 178 -3.88 1.37 -16.26
CA GLN A 178 -4.58 0.43 -17.15
C GLN A 178 -4.53 -1.00 -16.62
N VAL A 179 -5.43 -1.84 -17.11
CA VAL A 179 -5.42 -3.27 -16.81
C VAL A 179 -4.13 -3.88 -17.35
N LEU A 180 -3.46 -4.69 -16.53
CA LEU A 180 -2.20 -5.37 -16.86
C LEU A 180 -2.42 -6.88 -16.86
N SER A 181 -1.96 -7.54 -17.92
CA SER A 181 -2.00 -9.00 -18.00
C SER A 181 -0.92 -9.59 -17.12
N ARG A 182 -1.10 -10.82 -16.64
CA ARG A 182 -0.12 -11.46 -15.77
C ARG A 182 1.27 -11.53 -16.41
N GLU A 183 1.31 -11.86 -17.70
CA GLU A 183 2.54 -12.04 -18.46
C GLU A 183 3.31 -10.73 -18.69
N SER A 184 2.69 -9.56 -18.50
CA SER A 184 3.42 -8.28 -18.60
C SER A 184 4.53 -8.18 -17.55
N LEU A 185 4.37 -8.79 -16.37
CA LEU A 185 5.40 -8.87 -15.32
C LEU A 185 6.71 -9.51 -15.80
N TYR A 186 6.63 -10.46 -16.74
CA TYR A 186 7.81 -11.15 -17.28
C TYR A 186 8.47 -10.38 -18.43
N LEU A 187 7.76 -9.41 -19.01
CA LEU A 187 8.20 -8.59 -20.14
C LEU A 187 8.58 -7.16 -19.73
N ALA A 188 8.23 -6.77 -18.51
CA ALA A 188 8.55 -5.46 -17.94
C ALA A 188 10.06 -5.29 -17.75
N ASP A 189 10.52 -4.05 -17.94
CA ASP A 189 11.93 -3.69 -17.74
C ASP A 189 12.21 -3.54 -16.23
N GLU A 190 11.23 -3.06 -15.47
CA GLU A 190 11.27 -2.95 -14.02
C GLU A 190 9.91 -3.27 -13.40
N VAL A 191 9.91 -3.81 -12.18
CA VAL A 191 8.70 -4.01 -11.38
C VAL A 191 8.99 -3.55 -9.96
N PHE A 192 8.05 -2.88 -9.31
CA PHE A 192 8.17 -2.51 -7.90
C PHE A 192 6.82 -2.45 -7.20
N MET A 193 6.86 -2.58 -5.88
CA MET A 193 5.71 -2.47 -5.00
C MET A 193 5.72 -1.17 -4.20
N SER A 194 4.54 -0.71 -3.81
CA SER A 194 4.40 0.51 -3.00
C SER A 194 3.38 0.39 -1.86
N GLY A 195 3.65 1.04 -0.74
CA GLY A 195 2.71 1.15 0.38
C GLY A 195 3.36 1.80 1.59
N THR A 196 2.58 2.24 2.58
CA THR A 196 3.15 2.95 3.74
C THR A 196 4.22 2.17 4.49
N ALA A 197 4.04 0.84 4.64
CA ALA A 197 5.00 -0.01 5.34
C ALA A 197 6.12 -0.55 4.43
N ALA A 198 5.83 -0.73 3.13
CA ALA A 198 6.78 -1.25 2.15
C ALA A 198 7.56 -0.14 1.42
N GLU A 199 7.19 1.11 1.65
CA GLU A 199 7.67 2.31 0.97
C GLU A 199 7.64 2.13 -0.55
N ILE A 200 8.81 2.07 -1.19
CA ILE A 200 8.99 1.69 -2.59
C ILE A 200 9.99 0.54 -2.63
N THR A 201 9.52 -0.66 -2.96
CA THR A 201 10.30 -1.89 -2.91
C THR A 201 10.48 -2.49 -4.31
N PRO A 202 11.69 -2.48 -4.90
CA PRO A 202 11.96 -3.11 -6.19
C PRO A 202 11.73 -4.62 -6.14
N VAL A 203 11.20 -5.16 -7.24
CA VAL A 203 11.00 -6.59 -7.47
C VAL A 203 12.00 -7.03 -8.53
N ARG A 204 12.89 -7.96 -8.17
CA ARG A 204 13.97 -8.44 -9.05
C ARG A 204 13.61 -9.71 -9.83
N SER A 205 12.61 -10.45 -9.35
CA SER A 205 12.10 -11.63 -10.04
C SER A 205 10.64 -11.90 -9.70
N VAL A 206 9.93 -12.47 -10.67
CA VAL A 206 8.56 -12.95 -10.52
C VAL A 206 8.53 -14.40 -11.00
N ASP A 207 8.06 -15.31 -10.16
CA ASP A 207 7.98 -16.75 -10.42
C ASP A 207 9.33 -17.39 -10.79
N GLY A 208 10.41 -16.85 -10.24
CA GLY A 208 11.78 -17.26 -10.57
C GLY A 208 12.33 -16.68 -11.86
N ILE A 209 11.51 -15.99 -12.67
CA ILE A 209 11.94 -15.27 -13.87
C ILE A 209 12.50 -13.92 -13.44
N GLN A 210 13.71 -13.61 -13.88
CA GLN A 210 14.36 -12.33 -13.60
C GLN A 210 13.63 -11.18 -14.29
N VAL A 211 13.38 -10.09 -13.57
CA VAL A 211 12.88 -8.82 -14.12
C VAL A 211 14.08 -7.96 -14.50
N GLY A 212 14.17 -7.56 -15.76
CA GLY A 212 15.29 -6.77 -16.28
C GLY A 212 16.65 -7.36 -15.87
N GLU A 213 17.46 -6.54 -15.19
CA GLU A 213 18.81 -6.92 -14.72
C GLU A 213 18.83 -7.59 -13.34
N GLY A 214 17.69 -7.93 -12.74
CA GLY A 214 17.63 -8.59 -11.43
C GLY A 214 18.05 -7.68 -10.26
N ARG A 215 17.98 -6.36 -10.46
CA ARG A 215 18.33 -5.31 -9.49
C ARG A 215 17.36 -4.14 -9.62
N CYS A 216 17.45 -3.17 -8.71
CA CYS A 216 16.68 -1.93 -8.83
C CYS A 216 16.97 -1.24 -10.16
N GLY A 217 15.92 -0.99 -10.95
CA GLY A 217 16.02 -0.34 -12.24
C GLY A 217 16.10 1.19 -12.14
N PRO A 218 16.48 1.86 -13.23
CA PRO A 218 16.70 3.31 -13.24
C PRO A 218 15.45 4.14 -12.93
N VAL A 219 14.27 3.79 -13.46
CA VAL A 219 13.03 4.52 -13.21
C VAL A 219 12.58 4.36 -11.76
N THR A 220 12.61 3.13 -11.24
CA THR A 220 12.32 2.83 -9.83
C THR A 220 13.24 3.64 -8.92
N LYS A 221 14.54 3.69 -9.23
CA LYS A 221 15.52 4.46 -8.44
C LYS A 221 15.24 5.96 -8.46
N ARG A 222 14.87 6.54 -9.62
CA ARG A 222 14.50 7.96 -9.72
C ARG A 222 13.29 8.28 -8.84
N ILE A 223 12.26 7.43 -8.87
CA ILE A 223 11.05 7.60 -8.05
C ILE A 223 11.39 7.43 -6.56
N GLN A 224 12.22 6.44 -6.19
CA GLN A 224 12.71 6.27 -4.82
C GLN A 224 13.44 7.52 -4.31
N GLN A 225 14.36 8.06 -5.11
CA GLN A 225 15.11 9.27 -4.75
C GLN A 225 14.19 10.47 -4.56
N ALA A 226 13.23 10.69 -5.46
CA ALA A 226 12.26 11.77 -5.31
C ALA A 226 11.36 11.59 -4.07
N PHE A 227 10.91 10.36 -3.80
CA PHE A 227 10.08 10.07 -2.64
C PHE A 227 10.84 10.28 -1.32
N PHE A 228 12.04 9.73 -1.18
CA PHE A 228 12.84 9.90 0.04
C PHE A 228 13.44 11.30 0.17
N GLY A 229 13.65 11.99 -0.95
CA GLY A 229 14.08 13.38 -1.01
C GLY A 229 13.11 14.36 -0.34
N LEU A 230 11.82 13.99 -0.19
CA LEU A 230 10.85 14.77 0.57
C LEU A 230 11.27 14.95 2.04
N PHE A 231 11.91 13.94 2.62
CA PHE A 231 12.31 13.95 4.04
C PHE A 231 13.69 14.57 4.27
N THR A 232 14.44 14.86 3.21
CA THR A 232 15.75 15.52 3.26
C THR A 232 15.72 16.95 2.71
N GLY A 233 14.62 17.35 2.06
CA GLY A 233 14.48 18.64 1.39
C GLY A 233 15.04 18.69 -0.03
N GLU A 234 15.59 17.57 -0.54
CA GLU A 234 16.04 17.46 -1.94
C GLU A 234 14.86 17.48 -2.93
N THR A 235 13.69 17.05 -2.48
CA THR A 235 12.44 17.15 -3.25
C THR A 235 11.50 18.12 -2.54
N GLU A 236 11.08 19.15 -3.26
CA GLU A 236 10.11 20.14 -2.76
C GLU A 236 8.74 19.48 -2.51
N ASP A 237 8.16 19.72 -1.34
CA ASP A 237 6.79 19.29 -1.03
C ASP A 237 5.75 20.25 -1.62
N LYS A 238 5.51 20.12 -2.93
CA LYS A 238 4.54 20.94 -3.67
C LYS A 238 3.07 20.67 -3.29
N TRP A 239 2.81 19.59 -2.57
CA TRP A 239 1.45 19.10 -2.29
C TRP A 239 1.05 19.20 -0.82
N GLY A 240 1.95 19.65 0.06
CA GLY A 240 1.69 19.73 1.50
C GLY A 240 1.48 18.34 2.12
N TRP A 241 2.28 17.35 1.73
CA TRP A 241 2.24 16.00 2.28
C TRP A 241 2.86 15.89 3.67
N LEU A 242 3.75 16.81 4.04
CA LEU A 242 4.46 16.77 5.32
C LEU A 242 3.71 17.56 6.39
N ASP A 243 2.92 16.85 7.20
CA ASP A 243 2.28 17.41 8.40
C ASP A 243 3.27 17.47 9.58
N GLN A 244 3.44 18.65 10.17
CA GLN A 244 4.37 18.83 11.29
C GLN A 244 3.77 18.29 12.60
N VAL A 245 4.49 17.38 13.26
CA VAL A 245 4.07 16.80 14.54
C VAL A 245 4.18 17.81 15.70
N ASN A 246 5.07 18.80 15.58
CA ASN A 246 5.49 19.74 16.62
C ASN A 246 6.16 19.05 17.83
N GLN A 247 6.79 19.84 18.70
CA GLN A 247 7.38 19.35 19.96
C GLN A 247 6.30 19.11 21.03
#